data_AF-A0A9P5MJ96-F1
#
_entry.id   AF-A0A9P5MJ96-F1
#
_cell.length_a   1.000
_cell.length_b   1.000
_cell.length_c   1.000
_cell.angle_alpha   90.00
_cell.angle_beta   90.00
_cell.angle_gamma   90.00
#
_symmetry.space_group_name_H-M   'P 1'
#
loop_
_entity.id
_entity.type
_entity.pdbx_description
1 polymer ?
#
loop_
_entity_poly.entity_id
_entity_poly.type
_entity_poly.pdbx_seq_one_letter_code
_entity_poly.pdbx_strand_id
1 'polypeptide(L)'
;MVHAKNVERRDSLSDGLKSVKEWTSGMSKAVSIEIQRAYVMFANAYLALPEASRTCYAITTVNALIFLAWKVPRWQTFMMRHFLHDPLSGRSYTLLTSVFSHQSFPHLLFNSLALNSFGAAFDVVDSQRPDVLHMAHSTNRWHFLGFYLGAGLFASTLSHVVSTRIVLPRLLKALADPAKASALKPNEAMISPSLGASGAIYGVVAMTALALPETNISLIFLPMVPFPITFGVGGMVALDIIGIIRGWKMFDHWAHLGGALSGAIYFYHAPWEWVRAKLWPLRV
;
A
#
# COMPACT_ATOMS: atom_id res chain seq x y z
N MET A 1 -19.31 7.22 17.96
CA MET A 1 -18.69 7.97 16.84
C MET A 1 -18.91 7.34 15.47
N VAL A 2 -18.72 6.02 15.29
CA VAL A 2 -18.94 5.30 14.00
C VAL A 2 -20.37 5.42 13.47
N HIS A 3 -21.39 5.28 14.35
CA HIS A 3 -22.80 5.40 13.95
C HIS A 3 -23.13 6.79 13.36
N ALA A 4 -22.71 7.88 14.02
CA ALA A 4 -22.92 9.24 13.54
C ALA A 4 -22.26 9.50 12.17
N LYS A 5 -21.05 8.99 11.95
CA LYS A 5 -20.36 9.09 10.63
C LYS A 5 -21.05 8.29 9.53
N ASN A 6 -21.72 7.19 9.87
CA ASN A 6 -22.49 6.42 8.89
C ASN A 6 -23.80 7.12 8.51
N VAL A 7 -24.43 7.84 9.46
CA VAL A 7 -25.60 8.70 9.19
C VAL A 7 -25.21 9.86 8.26
N GLU A 8 -24.19 10.63 8.63
CA GLU A 8 -23.71 11.77 7.81
C GLU A 8 -23.36 11.35 6.38
N ARG A 9 -22.75 10.17 6.21
CA ARG A 9 -22.41 9.63 4.89
C ARG A 9 -23.64 9.21 4.08
N ARG A 10 -24.65 8.65 4.76
CA ARG A 10 -25.92 8.32 4.12
C ARG A 10 -26.62 9.58 3.63
N ASP A 11 -26.59 10.65 4.43
CA ASP A 11 -27.16 11.94 4.08
C ASP A 11 -26.44 12.55 2.87
N SER A 12 -25.10 12.55 2.87
CA SER A 12 -24.29 13.02 1.74
C SER A 12 -24.59 12.24 0.44
N LEU A 13 -24.74 10.91 0.51
CA LEU A 13 -25.08 10.10 -0.67
C LEU A 13 -26.53 10.32 -1.13
N SER A 14 -27.44 10.61 -0.20
CA SER A 14 -28.82 11.01 -0.50
C SER A 14 -28.86 12.34 -1.25
N ASP A 15 -28.06 13.32 -0.84
CA ASP A 15 -27.93 14.60 -1.52
C ASP A 15 -27.27 14.46 -2.91
N GLY A 16 -26.28 13.58 -3.03
CA GLY A 16 -25.72 13.22 -4.33
C GLY A 16 -26.75 12.59 -5.27
N LEU A 17 -27.69 11.77 -4.77
CA LEU A 17 -28.79 11.25 -5.59
C LEU A 17 -29.71 12.35 -6.09
N LYS A 18 -29.98 13.38 -5.28
CA LYS A 18 -30.75 14.57 -5.73
C LYS A 18 -30.02 15.27 -6.87
N SER A 19 -28.71 15.48 -6.72
CA SER A 19 -27.86 16.10 -7.76
C SER A 19 -27.86 15.28 -9.06
N VAL A 20 -27.77 13.94 -8.97
CA VAL A 20 -27.85 13.06 -10.14
C VAL A 20 -29.23 13.15 -10.82
N LYS A 21 -30.32 13.18 -10.04
CA LYS A 21 -31.68 13.36 -10.59
C LYS A 21 -31.83 14.67 -11.35
N GLU A 22 -31.26 15.76 -10.82
CA GLU A 22 -31.25 17.06 -11.48
C GLU A 22 -30.43 17.01 -12.77
N TRP A 23 -29.22 16.43 -12.73
CA TRP A 23 -28.34 16.30 -13.90
C TRP A 23 -28.95 15.45 -15.03
N THR A 24 -29.68 14.38 -14.69
CA THR A 24 -30.31 13.50 -15.68
C THR A 24 -31.73 13.93 -16.09
N SER A 25 -32.22 15.08 -15.61
CA SER A 25 -33.59 15.56 -15.86
C SER A 25 -33.86 15.89 -17.33
N GLY A 26 -32.84 16.35 -18.08
CA GLY A 26 -32.93 16.64 -19.51
C GLY A 26 -32.73 15.43 -20.43
N MET A 27 -32.51 14.23 -19.87
CA MET A 27 -32.27 13.00 -20.64
C MET A 27 -33.57 12.21 -20.86
N SER A 28 -33.54 11.19 -21.72
CA SER A 28 -34.68 10.28 -21.87
C SER A 28 -34.96 9.55 -20.55
N LYS A 29 -36.24 9.24 -20.29
CA LYS A 29 -36.66 8.59 -19.04
C LYS A 29 -35.93 7.26 -18.79
N ALA A 30 -35.70 6.47 -19.85
CA ALA A 30 -34.97 5.21 -19.77
C ALA A 30 -33.51 5.42 -19.32
N VAL A 31 -32.80 6.37 -19.94
CA VAL A 31 -31.40 6.68 -19.60
C VAL A 31 -31.30 7.23 -18.17
N SER A 32 -32.20 8.15 -17.80
CA SER A 32 -32.25 8.76 -16.47
C SER A 32 -32.44 7.71 -15.36
N ILE A 33 -33.33 6.74 -15.58
CA ILE A 33 -33.57 5.64 -14.62
C ILE A 33 -32.33 4.76 -14.45
N GLU A 34 -31.66 4.36 -15.55
CA GLU A 34 -30.50 3.47 -15.44
C GLU A 34 -29.30 4.16 -14.77
N ILE A 35 -29.07 5.46 -15.04
CA ILE A 35 -28.03 6.23 -14.34
C ILE A 35 -28.34 6.34 -12.84
N GLN A 36 -29.58 6.67 -12.48
CA GLN A 36 -29.97 6.76 -11.07
C GLN A 36 -29.87 5.40 -10.36
N ARG A 37 -30.27 4.31 -11.03
CA ARG A 37 -30.11 2.95 -10.50
C ARG A 37 -28.63 2.63 -10.29
N ALA A 38 -27.77 2.92 -11.26
CA ALA A 38 -26.32 2.73 -11.13
C ALA A 38 -25.74 3.51 -9.95
N TYR A 39 -26.17 4.77 -9.77
CA TYR A 39 -25.77 5.58 -8.60
C TYR A 39 -26.21 4.93 -7.29
N VAL A 40 -27.48 4.50 -7.17
CA VAL A 40 -27.99 3.88 -5.95
C VAL A 40 -27.28 2.55 -5.66
N MET A 41 -27.04 1.73 -6.69
CA MET A 41 -26.27 0.49 -6.56
C MET A 41 -24.86 0.77 -6.05
N PHE A 42 -24.18 1.77 -6.62
CA PHE A 42 -22.87 2.20 -6.17
C PHE A 42 -22.89 2.73 -4.73
N ALA A 43 -23.84 3.62 -4.40
CA ALA A 43 -23.95 4.22 -3.07
C ALA A 43 -24.20 3.14 -2.00
N ASN A 44 -25.08 2.18 -2.28
CA ASN A 44 -25.35 1.05 -1.38
C ASN A 44 -24.12 0.15 -1.23
N ALA A 45 -23.46 -0.20 -2.34
CA ALA A 45 -22.22 -0.98 -2.30
C ALA A 45 -21.14 -0.27 -1.48
N TYR A 46 -20.96 1.05 -1.67
CA TYR A 46 -19.99 1.85 -0.93
C TYR A 46 -20.34 1.98 0.56
N LEU A 47 -21.63 2.10 0.91
CA LEU A 47 -22.08 2.13 2.30
C LEU A 47 -21.86 0.79 3.02
N ALA A 48 -21.99 -0.32 2.30
CA ALA A 48 -21.79 -1.67 2.83
C ALA A 48 -20.30 -2.03 3.05
N LEU A 49 -19.37 -1.26 2.48
CA LEU A 49 -17.94 -1.53 2.64
C LEU A 49 -17.46 -1.26 4.06
N PRO A 50 -16.59 -2.16 4.61
CA PRO A 50 -15.85 -1.90 5.84
C PRO A 50 -15.04 -0.59 5.79
N GLU A 51 -14.68 -0.04 6.95
CA GLU A 51 -13.98 1.25 7.02
C GLU A 51 -12.57 1.21 6.43
N ALA A 52 -11.80 0.13 6.65
CA ALA A 52 -10.49 -0.02 6.04
C ALA A 52 -10.63 -0.18 4.51
N SER A 53 -11.61 -0.94 4.02
CA SER A 53 -11.86 -1.08 2.57
C SER A 53 -12.15 0.25 1.90
N ARG A 54 -12.98 1.12 2.50
CA ARG A 54 -13.25 2.47 1.97
C ARG A 54 -11.97 3.32 1.93
N THR A 55 -11.10 3.13 2.92
CA THR A 55 -9.78 3.80 2.96
C THR A 55 -8.86 3.28 1.84
N CYS A 56 -8.89 1.99 1.54
CA CYS A 56 -8.15 1.38 0.44
C CYS A 56 -8.58 1.93 -0.93
N TYR A 57 -9.88 2.11 -1.16
CA TYR A 57 -10.38 2.74 -2.38
C TYR A 57 -9.95 4.20 -2.49
N ALA A 58 -9.93 4.94 -1.38
CA ALA A 58 -9.43 6.32 -1.36
C ALA A 58 -7.92 6.38 -1.71
N ILE A 59 -7.10 5.50 -1.12
CA ILE A 59 -5.67 5.39 -1.45
C ILE A 59 -5.48 4.97 -2.91
N THR A 60 -6.25 4.01 -3.40
CA THR A 60 -6.24 3.57 -4.81
C THR A 60 -6.52 4.75 -5.75
N THR A 61 -7.49 5.59 -5.40
CA THR A 61 -7.83 6.79 -6.17
C THR A 61 -6.66 7.78 -6.18
N VAL A 62 -6.04 8.04 -5.02
CA VAL A 62 -4.84 8.90 -4.92
C VAL A 62 -3.69 8.35 -5.78
N ASN A 63 -3.43 7.04 -5.71
CA ASN A 63 -2.40 6.38 -6.52
C ASN A 63 -2.68 6.51 -8.02
N ALA A 64 -3.95 6.37 -8.43
CA ALA A 64 -4.36 6.56 -9.83
C ALA A 64 -4.15 8.01 -10.29
N LEU A 65 -4.51 8.99 -9.48
CA LEU A 65 -4.29 10.41 -9.81
C LEU A 65 -2.79 10.74 -9.92
N ILE A 66 -1.97 10.21 -9.01
CA ILE A 66 -0.51 10.35 -9.07
C ILE A 66 0.06 9.65 -10.31
N PHE A 67 -0.43 8.46 -10.65
CA PHE A 67 -0.05 7.76 -11.87
C PHE A 67 -0.41 8.54 -13.13
N LEU A 68 -1.57 9.19 -13.17
CA LEU A 68 -1.96 10.08 -14.27
C LEU A 68 -1.07 11.32 -14.32
N ALA A 69 -0.69 11.89 -13.17
CA ALA A 69 0.26 13.00 -13.11
C ALA A 69 1.63 12.61 -13.71
N TRP A 70 2.09 11.38 -13.49
CA TRP A 70 3.27 10.81 -14.15
C TRP A 70 3.13 10.67 -15.67
N LYS A 71 1.94 10.79 -16.26
CA LYS A 71 1.75 10.76 -17.73
C LYS A 71 1.78 12.13 -18.38
N VAL A 72 1.81 13.20 -17.60
CA VAL A 72 1.85 14.58 -18.10
C VAL A 72 3.32 15.00 -18.33
N PRO A 73 3.78 15.21 -19.57
CA PRO A 73 5.21 15.43 -19.85
C PRO A 73 5.81 16.63 -19.11
N ARG A 74 5.08 17.75 -19.04
CA ARG A 74 5.47 18.97 -18.30
C ARG A 74 5.63 18.76 -16.79
N TRP A 75 5.10 17.68 -16.22
CA TRP A 75 5.21 17.39 -14.79
C TRP A 75 6.30 16.36 -14.48
N GLN A 76 6.96 15.77 -15.47
CA GLN A 76 7.97 14.72 -15.25
C GLN A 76 9.05 15.12 -14.24
N THR A 77 9.65 16.30 -14.39
CA THR A 77 10.70 16.77 -13.47
C THR A 77 10.17 16.95 -12.05
N PHE A 78 8.95 17.43 -11.90
CA PHE A 78 8.29 17.54 -10.59
C PHE A 78 8.05 16.16 -9.98
N MET A 79 7.51 15.22 -10.75
CA MET A 79 7.25 13.86 -10.27
C MET A 79 8.54 13.13 -9.90
N MET A 80 9.58 13.20 -10.72
CA MET A 80 10.91 12.63 -10.43
C MET A 80 11.52 13.20 -9.14
N ARG A 81 11.28 14.48 -8.84
CA ARG A 81 11.84 15.14 -7.65
C ARG A 81 11.05 14.86 -6.38
N HIS A 82 9.73 14.68 -6.49
CA HIS A 82 8.83 14.67 -5.33
C HIS A 82 8.14 13.33 -5.08
N PHE A 83 8.12 12.42 -6.05
CA PHE A 83 7.31 11.19 -6.03
C PHE A 83 8.12 9.94 -6.40
N LEU A 84 9.42 10.08 -6.61
CA LEU A 84 10.37 8.99 -6.78
C LEU A 84 11.43 9.09 -5.67
N HIS A 85 11.68 7.98 -4.98
CA HIS A 85 12.71 7.96 -3.96
C HIS A 85 14.07 7.60 -4.59
N ASP A 86 14.95 8.59 -4.67
CA ASP A 86 16.36 8.37 -4.98
C ASP A 86 17.18 8.41 -3.67
N PRO A 87 17.83 7.30 -3.26
CA PRO A 87 18.61 7.23 -2.02
C PRO A 87 19.76 8.24 -1.94
N LEU A 88 20.25 8.74 -3.08
CA LEU A 88 21.37 9.69 -3.14
C LEU A 88 20.91 11.15 -3.19
N SER A 89 19.61 11.39 -3.29
CA SER A 89 19.05 12.72 -3.53
C SER A 89 19.02 13.64 -2.29
N GLY A 90 19.23 13.09 -1.09
CA GLY A 90 19.09 13.80 0.19
C GLY A 90 17.65 14.12 0.60
N ARG A 91 16.63 13.73 -0.19
CA ARG A 91 15.22 14.09 0.04
C ARG A 91 14.50 13.02 0.85
N SER A 92 14.55 13.11 2.17
CA SER A 92 13.91 12.13 3.07
C SER A 92 12.39 12.04 2.92
N TYR A 93 11.69 13.15 2.62
CA TYR A 93 10.24 13.12 2.43
C TYR A 93 9.79 12.19 1.28
N THR A 94 10.68 11.91 0.32
CA THR A 94 10.38 10.99 -0.77
C THR A 94 10.25 9.54 -0.32
N LEU A 95 10.74 9.19 0.87
CA LEU A 95 10.48 7.89 1.50
C LEU A 95 9.00 7.62 1.72
N LEU A 96 8.19 8.68 1.90
CA LEU A 96 6.75 8.56 2.07
C LEU A 96 6.00 8.77 0.76
N THR A 97 6.34 9.81 0.00
CA THR A 97 5.57 10.14 -1.22
C THR A 97 5.75 9.09 -2.32
N SER A 98 6.88 8.38 -2.36
CA SER A 98 7.12 7.30 -3.33
C SER A 98 6.19 6.09 -3.13
N VAL A 99 5.63 5.92 -1.92
CA VAL A 99 4.67 4.85 -1.60
C VAL A 99 3.40 4.96 -2.45
N PHE A 100 3.07 6.16 -2.93
CA PHE A 100 1.87 6.40 -3.74
C PHE A 100 2.14 6.34 -5.27
N SER A 101 3.39 6.17 -5.68
CA SER A 101 3.82 6.22 -7.08
C SER A 101 3.93 4.85 -7.73
N HIS A 102 3.68 4.78 -9.04
CA HIS A 102 3.72 3.53 -9.80
C HIS A 102 4.34 3.75 -11.19
N GLN A 103 5.30 2.89 -11.57
CA GLN A 103 6.03 3.02 -12.85
C GLN A 103 5.20 2.63 -14.08
N SER A 104 4.29 1.66 -13.94
CA SER A 104 3.54 1.07 -15.05
C SER A 104 2.10 0.79 -14.64
N PHE A 105 1.22 0.66 -15.63
CA PHE A 105 -0.18 0.33 -15.39
C PHE A 105 -0.35 -1.03 -14.70
N PRO A 106 0.33 -2.13 -15.11
CA PRO A 106 0.27 -3.40 -14.37
C PRO A 106 0.72 -3.26 -12.91
N HIS A 107 1.75 -2.46 -12.64
CA HIS A 107 2.21 -2.22 -11.27
C HIS A 107 1.13 -1.53 -10.43
N LEU A 108 0.47 -0.50 -10.96
CA LEU A 108 -0.67 0.15 -10.31
C LEU A 108 -1.83 -0.83 -10.11
N LEU A 109 -2.18 -1.59 -11.14
CA LEU A 109 -3.31 -2.52 -11.12
C LEU A 109 -3.13 -3.57 -10.03
N PHE A 110 -1.99 -4.27 -10.00
CA PHE A 110 -1.77 -5.34 -9.02
C PHE A 110 -1.62 -4.83 -7.60
N ASN A 111 -0.98 -3.68 -7.38
CA ASN A 111 -0.97 -3.06 -6.06
C ASN A 111 -2.36 -2.63 -5.61
N SER A 112 -3.19 -2.09 -6.52
CA SER A 112 -4.56 -1.69 -6.19
C SER A 112 -5.43 -2.89 -5.88
N LEU A 113 -5.31 -3.98 -6.64
CA LEU A 113 -6.00 -5.23 -6.33
C LEU A 113 -5.58 -5.78 -4.97
N ALA A 114 -4.28 -5.93 -4.73
CA ALA A 114 -3.76 -6.41 -3.46
C ALA A 114 -4.19 -5.51 -2.28
N LEU A 115 -4.08 -4.19 -2.42
CA LEU A 115 -4.49 -3.24 -1.37
C LEU A 115 -5.97 -3.39 -1.03
N ASN A 116 -6.86 -3.47 -2.03
CA ASN A 116 -8.29 -3.59 -1.79
C ASN A 116 -8.70 -4.98 -1.26
N SER A 117 -7.98 -6.04 -1.67
CA SER A 117 -8.22 -7.41 -1.16
C SER A 117 -7.76 -7.58 0.29
N PHE A 118 -6.54 -7.16 0.61
CA PHE A 118 -5.93 -7.40 1.93
C PHE A 118 -6.20 -6.27 2.92
N GLY A 119 -6.43 -5.05 2.48
CA GLY A 119 -6.84 -3.97 3.38
C GLY A 119 -8.21 -4.21 4.01
N ALA A 120 -9.12 -4.89 3.31
CA ALA A 120 -10.37 -5.38 3.89
C ALA A 120 -10.14 -6.40 5.01
N ALA A 121 -9.07 -7.20 4.92
CA ALA A 121 -8.72 -8.16 5.96
C ALA A 121 -8.31 -7.49 7.28
N PHE A 122 -7.93 -6.21 7.27
CA PHE A 122 -7.66 -5.45 8.48
C PHE A 122 -8.90 -5.37 9.40
N ASP A 123 -10.08 -5.11 8.84
CA ASP A 123 -11.34 -5.11 9.60
C ASP A 123 -11.69 -6.52 10.11
N VAL A 124 -11.33 -7.57 9.36
CA VAL A 124 -11.53 -8.97 9.79
C VAL A 124 -10.61 -9.31 10.96
N VAL A 125 -9.33 -8.94 10.88
CA VAL A 125 -8.37 -9.09 11.98
C VAL A 125 -8.89 -8.37 13.22
N ASP A 126 -9.41 -7.15 13.09
CA ASP A 126 -9.96 -6.39 14.22
C ASP A 126 -11.10 -7.14 14.91
N SER A 127 -11.99 -7.76 14.12
CA SER A 127 -13.13 -8.51 14.65
C SER A 127 -12.77 -9.87 15.26
N GLN A 128 -11.83 -10.61 14.67
CA GLN A 128 -11.52 -12.00 15.07
C GLN A 128 -10.33 -12.09 16.01
N ARG A 129 -9.41 -11.14 15.91
CA ARG A 129 -8.16 -11.03 16.66
C ARG A 129 -8.01 -9.61 17.20
N PRO A 130 -8.95 -9.13 18.04
CA PRO A 130 -8.86 -7.80 18.64
C PRO A 130 -7.59 -7.66 19.50
N ASP A 131 -7.01 -8.77 19.97
CA ASP A 131 -5.71 -8.86 20.63
C ASP A 131 -4.53 -8.46 19.75
N VAL A 132 -4.69 -8.34 18.43
CA VAL A 132 -3.64 -7.85 17.51
C VAL A 132 -3.77 -6.35 17.26
N LEU A 133 -5.01 -5.84 17.26
CA LEU A 133 -5.34 -4.45 16.96
C LEU A 133 -5.83 -3.64 18.19
N HIS A 134 -5.57 -4.15 19.40
CA HIS A 134 -6.00 -3.68 20.73
C HIS A 134 -5.64 -2.22 21.09
N MET A 135 -5.07 -1.47 20.16
CA MET A 135 -4.70 -0.08 20.36
C MET A 135 -5.94 0.80 20.45
N ALA A 136 -5.92 1.79 21.34
CA ALA A 136 -6.90 2.87 21.34
C ALA A 136 -6.85 3.62 20.01
N HIS A 137 -7.76 3.28 19.10
CA HIS A 137 -7.97 3.95 17.83
C HIS A 137 -9.40 4.49 17.79
N SER A 138 -9.59 5.59 17.07
CA SER A 138 -10.91 6.20 16.99
C SER A 138 -11.85 5.45 16.03
N THR A 139 -11.28 4.89 14.95
CA THR A 139 -11.96 4.11 13.90
C THR A 139 -10.92 3.28 13.12
N ASN A 140 -11.32 2.14 12.53
CA ASN A 140 -10.45 1.29 11.71
C ASN A 140 -9.85 2.02 10.50
N ARG A 141 -10.56 3.03 9.96
CA ARG A 141 -10.03 3.91 8.91
C ARG A 141 -8.67 4.52 9.25
N TRP A 142 -8.54 5.12 10.44
CA TRP A 142 -7.32 5.82 10.83
C TRP A 142 -6.24 4.86 11.31
N HIS A 143 -6.65 3.75 11.92
CA HIS A 143 -5.75 2.69 12.33
C HIS A 143 -5.06 2.07 11.11
N PHE A 144 -5.86 1.65 10.12
CA PHE A 144 -5.36 1.11 8.86
C PHE A 144 -4.49 2.13 8.13
N LEU A 145 -4.93 3.39 8.01
CA LEU A 145 -4.14 4.42 7.33
C LEU A 145 -2.79 4.65 8.02
N GLY A 146 -2.77 4.76 9.35
CA GLY A 146 -1.54 4.92 10.12
C GLY A 146 -0.60 3.73 9.94
N PHE A 147 -1.13 2.51 10.00
CA PHE A 147 -0.37 1.30 9.74
C PHE A 147 0.20 1.26 8.30
N TYR A 148 -0.63 1.54 7.28
CA TYR A 148 -0.22 1.57 5.88
C TYR A 148 0.91 2.57 5.62
N LEU A 149 0.77 3.81 6.12
CA LEU A 149 1.81 4.83 5.99
C LEU A 149 3.07 4.47 6.74
N GLY A 150 2.94 3.94 7.97
CA GLY A 150 4.06 3.50 8.79
C GLY A 150 4.83 2.35 8.14
N ALA A 151 4.13 1.33 7.65
CA ALA A 151 4.73 0.18 6.96
C ALA A 151 5.42 0.61 5.66
N GLY A 152 4.79 1.49 4.86
CA GLY A 152 5.40 2.04 3.65
C GLY A 152 6.66 2.87 3.92
N LEU A 153 6.63 3.71 4.96
CA LEU A 153 7.77 4.51 5.37
C LEU A 153 8.91 3.62 5.91
N PHE A 154 8.59 2.62 6.72
CA PHE A 154 9.57 1.66 7.24
C PHE A 154 10.22 0.87 6.11
N ALA A 155 9.42 0.33 5.19
CA ALA A 155 9.88 -0.39 4.00
C ALA A 155 10.84 0.45 3.15
N SER A 156 10.43 1.68 2.82
CA SER A 156 11.26 2.61 2.04
C SER A 156 12.55 2.98 2.77
N THR A 157 12.49 3.16 4.09
CA THR A 157 13.65 3.46 4.92
C THR A 157 14.63 2.28 4.95
N LEU A 158 14.13 1.04 5.08
CA LEU A 158 14.99 -0.14 5.04
C LEU A 158 15.70 -0.24 3.69
N SER A 159 14.95 -0.12 2.58
CA SER A 159 15.53 -0.13 1.23
C SER A 159 16.56 0.99 1.04
N HIS A 160 16.28 2.19 1.55
CA HIS A 160 17.19 3.33 1.54
C HIS A 160 18.50 3.03 2.31
N VAL A 161 18.39 2.50 3.54
CA VAL A 161 19.55 2.16 4.37
C VAL A 161 20.38 1.07 3.70
N VAL A 162 19.76 0.04 3.15
CA VAL A 162 20.47 -1.01 2.41
C VAL A 162 21.17 -0.42 1.18
N SER A 163 20.47 0.41 0.41
CA SER A 163 21.02 1.05 -0.79
C SER A 163 22.23 1.92 -0.47
N THR A 164 22.16 2.73 0.59
CA THR A 164 23.23 3.69 0.96
C THR A 164 24.37 3.06 1.75
N ARG A 165 24.09 2.09 2.64
CA ARG A 165 25.10 1.51 3.54
C ARG A 165 25.70 0.21 3.05
N ILE A 166 25.02 -0.51 2.15
CA ILE A 166 25.46 -1.82 1.68
C ILE A 166 25.72 -1.80 0.18
N VAL A 167 24.73 -1.39 -0.62
CA VAL A 167 24.82 -1.49 -2.09
C VAL A 167 25.81 -0.46 -2.65
N LEU A 168 25.70 0.80 -2.24
CA LEU A 168 26.54 1.89 -2.75
C LEU A 168 28.04 1.65 -2.50
N PRO A 169 28.52 1.33 -1.28
CA PRO A 169 29.95 1.07 -1.07
C PRO A 169 30.47 -0.12 -1.89
N ARG A 170 29.67 -1.17 -2.05
CA ARG A 170 30.03 -2.33 -2.88
C ARG A 170 30.13 -1.95 -4.36
N LEU A 171 29.19 -1.14 -4.85
CA LEU A 171 29.20 -0.64 -6.21
C LEU A 171 30.43 0.24 -6.46
N LEU A 172 30.72 1.20 -5.57
CA LEU A 172 31.91 2.06 -5.68
C LEU A 172 33.21 1.23 -5.73
N LYS A 173 33.32 0.20 -4.88
CA LYS A 173 34.47 -0.71 -4.89
C LYS A 173 34.56 -1.52 -6.20
N ALA A 174 33.42 -1.92 -6.77
CA ALA A 174 33.39 -2.64 -8.05
C ALA A 174 33.77 -1.72 -9.23
N LEU A 175 33.33 -0.46 -9.22
CA LEU A 175 33.66 0.53 -10.25
C LEU A 175 35.12 0.99 -10.20
N ALA A 176 35.75 0.96 -9.02
CA ALA A 176 37.17 1.27 -8.86
C ALA A 176 38.11 0.20 -9.47
N ASP A 177 37.59 -1.00 -9.75
CA ASP A 177 38.33 -2.09 -10.39
C ASP A 177 37.98 -2.15 -11.90
N PRO A 178 38.93 -1.85 -12.82
CA PRO A 178 38.65 -1.80 -14.25
C PRO A 178 38.06 -3.10 -14.83
N ALA A 179 38.50 -4.26 -14.33
CA ALA A 179 38.00 -5.55 -14.80
C ALA A 179 36.54 -5.74 -14.38
N LYS A 180 36.22 -5.45 -13.12
CA LYS A 180 34.83 -5.54 -12.62
C LYS A 180 33.92 -4.48 -13.25
N ALA A 181 34.41 -3.25 -13.41
CA ALA A 181 33.67 -2.17 -14.04
C ALA A 181 33.26 -2.51 -15.47
N SER A 182 34.17 -3.12 -16.25
CA SER A 182 33.89 -3.55 -17.63
C SER A 182 32.86 -4.68 -17.74
N ALA A 183 32.66 -5.46 -16.66
CA ALA A 183 31.74 -6.59 -16.63
C ALA A 183 30.32 -6.23 -16.14
N LEU A 184 30.13 -5.05 -15.55
CA LEU A 184 28.83 -4.61 -15.05
C LEU A 184 27.88 -4.25 -16.19
N LYS A 185 26.63 -4.70 -16.08
CA LYS A 185 25.57 -4.23 -16.98
C LYS A 185 25.17 -2.79 -16.63
N PRO A 186 24.61 -2.01 -17.57
CA PRO A 186 24.22 -0.63 -17.31
C PRO A 186 23.28 -0.44 -16.10
N ASN A 187 22.37 -1.38 -15.87
CA ASN A 187 21.44 -1.37 -14.73
C ASN A 187 22.06 -1.86 -13.41
N GLU A 188 23.27 -2.42 -13.44
CA GLU A 188 24.05 -2.83 -12.26
C GLU A 188 25.04 -1.74 -11.85
N ALA A 189 25.39 -0.84 -12.77
CA ALA A 189 26.33 0.26 -12.56
C ALA A 189 25.73 1.48 -11.83
N MET A 190 24.46 1.44 -11.44
CA MET A 190 23.77 2.54 -10.75
C MET A 190 22.88 2.08 -9.60
N ILE A 191 22.65 2.98 -8.65
CA ILE A 191 21.62 2.79 -7.62
C ILE A 191 20.27 3.16 -8.25
N SER A 192 19.38 2.16 -8.35
CA SER A 192 18.04 2.39 -8.87
C SER A 192 17.20 3.17 -7.85
N PRO A 193 16.53 4.25 -8.27
CA PRO A 193 15.46 4.85 -7.49
C PRO A 193 14.29 3.87 -7.30
N SER A 194 13.49 4.08 -6.25
CA SER A 194 12.34 3.22 -5.92
C SER A 194 11.04 4.00 -5.77
N LEU A 195 9.93 3.31 -6.07
CA LEU A 195 8.56 3.76 -5.86
C LEU A 195 7.64 2.53 -5.78
N GLY A 196 6.46 2.70 -5.17
CA GLY A 196 5.45 1.66 -5.11
C GLY A 196 4.81 1.51 -3.73
N ALA A 197 3.53 1.15 -3.75
CA ALA A 197 2.77 0.81 -2.55
C ALA A 197 3.14 -0.58 -1.98
N SER A 198 3.93 -1.38 -2.71
CA SER A 198 4.13 -2.80 -2.44
C SER A 198 4.74 -3.08 -1.07
N GLY A 199 5.65 -2.25 -0.57
CA GLY A 199 6.19 -2.39 0.80
C GLY A 199 5.12 -2.23 1.88
N ALA A 200 4.23 -1.24 1.75
CA ALA A 200 3.11 -1.06 2.67
C ALA A 200 2.12 -2.23 2.58
N ILE A 201 1.82 -2.68 1.36
CA ILE A 201 0.93 -3.83 1.12
C ILE A 201 1.54 -5.10 1.72
N TYR A 202 2.83 -5.37 1.53
CA TYR A 202 3.53 -6.50 2.15
C TYR A 202 3.38 -6.50 3.68
N GLY A 203 3.42 -5.33 4.31
CA GLY A 203 3.15 -5.20 5.75
C GLY A 203 1.73 -5.63 6.12
N VAL A 204 0.72 -5.19 5.35
CA VAL A 204 -0.68 -5.60 5.55
C VAL A 204 -0.82 -7.12 5.40
N VAL A 205 -0.32 -7.68 4.31
CA VAL A 205 -0.47 -9.13 4.02
C VAL A 205 0.27 -9.97 5.07
N ALA A 206 1.49 -9.57 5.46
CA ALA A 206 2.25 -10.29 6.48
C ALA A 206 1.57 -10.25 7.86
N MET A 207 1.05 -9.08 8.27
CA MET A 207 0.28 -8.97 9.52
C MET A 207 -0.98 -9.83 9.48
N THR A 208 -1.73 -9.78 8.38
CA THR A 208 -2.93 -10.62 8.20
C THR A 208 -2.59 -12.11 8.23
N ALA A 209 -1.50 -12.54 7.59
CA ALA A 209 -1.09 -13.94 7.57
C ALA A 209 -0.68 -14.47 8.95
N LEU A 210 -0.09 -13.62 9.81
CA LEU A 210 0.24 -13.97 11.18
C LEU A 210 -1.01 -14.00 12.07
N ALA A 211 -1.94 -13.07 11.86
CA ALA A 211 -3.17 -12.98 12.64
C ALA A 211 -4.18 -14.08 12.28
N LEU A 212 -4.30 -14.40 10.99
CA LEU A 212 -5.31 -15.30 10.42
C LEU A 212 -4.65 -16.31 9.44
N PRO A 213 -3.80 -17.23 9.95
CA PRO A 213 -2.93 -18.07 9.11
C PRO A 213 -3.67 -19.02 8.17
N GLU A 214 -4.87 -19.44 8.53
CA GLU A 214 -5.71 -20.37 7.75
C GLU A 214 -6.61 -19.64 6.73
N THR A 215 -6.48 -18.32 6.58
CA THR A 215 -7.25 -17.57 5.58
C THR A 215 -6.87 -18.05 4.19
N ASN A 216 -7.83 -18.60 3.47
CA ASN A 216 -7.61 -19.04 2.10
C ASN A 216 -7.62 -17.84 1.15
N ILE A 217 -6.54 -17.71 0.37
CA ILE A 217 -6.42 -16.73 -0.70
C ILE A 217 -6.40 -17.43 -2.05
N SER A 218 -6.86 -16.75 -3.09
CA SER A 218 -6.70 -17.18 -4.48
C SER A 218 -5.87 -16.16 -5.25
N LEU A 219 -5.00 -16.65 -6.13
CA LEU A 219 -4.26 -15.80 -7.04
C LEU A 219 -5.08 -15.62 -8.31
N ILE A 220 -5.46 -14.37 -8.60
CA ILE A 220 -6.38 -14.03 -9.69
C ILE A 220 -5.88 -14.42 -11.10
N PHE A 221 -4.62 -14.85 -11.23
CA PHE A 221 -3.98 -15.29 -12.49
C PHE A 221 -3.60 -16.77 -12.53
N LEU A 222 -3.81 -17.52 -11.45
CA LEU A 222 -3.65 -18.97 -11.42
C LEU A 222 -5.03 -19.62 -11.56
N PRO A 223 -5.14 -20.95 -11.85
CA PRO A 223 -6.37 -21.67 -11.54
C PRO A 223 -6.71 -21.32 -10.10
N MET A 224 -7.90 -20.74 -9.86
CA MET A 224 -8.36 -20.09 -8.61
C MET A 224 -8.48 -21.06 -7.43
N VAL A 225 -7.45 -21.88 -7.22
CA VAL A 225 -7.31 -22.89 -6.19
C VAL A 225 -6.98 -22.12 -4.91
N PRO A 226 -7.88 -22.13 -3.93
CA PRO A 226 -7.62 -21.49 -2.65
C PRO A 226 -6.49 -22.21 -1.93
N PHE A 227 -5.58 -21.47 -1.32
CA PHE A 227 -4.56 -21.99 -0.43
C PHE A 227 -4.33 -21.06 0.76
N PRO A 228 -3.78 -21.55 1.89
CA PRO A 228 -3.56 -20.71 3.07
C PRO A 228 -2.63 -19.53 2.79
N ILE A 229 -2.99 -18.35 3.29
CA ILE A 229 -2.26 -17.09 3.11
C ILE A 229 -0.78 -17.20 3.56
N THR A 230 -0.49 -18.06 4.53
CA THR A 230 0.87 -18.34 5.01
C THR A 230 1.79 -18.87 3.91
N PHE A 231 1.31 -19.76 3.05
CA PHE A 231 2.08 -20.23 1.88
C PHE A 231 2.29 -19.10 0.87
N GLY A 232 1.30 -18.23 0.69
CA GLY A 232 1.42 -17.06 -0.19
C GLY A 232 2.50 -16.09 0.28
N VAL A 233 2.44 -15.68 1.55
CA VAL A 233 3.45 -14.81 2.15
C VAL A 233 4.83 -15.47 2.18
N GLY A 234 4.90 -16.76 2.55
CA GLY A 234 6.15 -17.53 2.52
C GLY A 234 6.77 -17.57 1.13
N GLY A 235 5.97 -17.82 0.09
CA GLY A 235 6.42 -17.80 -1.31
C GLY A 235 6.91 -16.42 -1.77
N MET A 236 6.19 -15.35 -1.41
CA MET A 236 6.59 -13.98 -1.71
C MET A 236 7.94 -13.62 -1.06
N VAL A 237 8.10 -13.90 0.24
CA VAL A 237 9.37 -13.66 0.96
C VAL A 237 10.51 -14.48 0.36
N ALA A 238 10.26 -15.75 0.01
CA ALA A 238 11.26 -16.60 -0.63
C ALA A 238 11.69 -16.04 -2.00
N LEU A 239 10.74 -15.57 -2.82
CA LEU A 239 11.04 -14.94 -4.10
C LEU A 239 11.87 -13.67 -3.95
N ASP A 240 11.62 -12.85 -2.94
CA ASP A 240 12.42 -11.66 -2.67
C ASP A 240 13.85 -12.02 -2.24
N ILE A 241 14.02 -13.04 -1.39
CA ILE A 241 15.34 -13.54 -0.98
C ILE A 241 16.10 -14.09 -2.19
N ILE A 242 15.45 -14.90 -3.02
CA ILE A 242 16.05 -15.42 -4.27
C ILE A 242 16.41 -14.26 -5.19
N GLY A 243 15.54 -13.26 -5.33
CA GLY A 243 15.79 -12.07 -6.13
C GLY A 243 17.02 -11.30 -5.67
N ILE A 244 17.21 -11.13 -4.35
CA ILE A 244 18.41 -10.52 -3.77
C ILE A 244 19.66 -11.35 -4.10
N ILE A 245 19.62 -12.68 -3.89
CA ILE A 245 20.76 -13.57 -4.15
C ILE A 245 21.14 -13.59 -5.63
N ARG A 246 20.13 -13.56 -6.52
CA ARG A 246 20.31 -13.58 -7.98
C ARG A 246 20.52 -12.19 -8.59
N GLY A 247 20.46 -11.13 -7.79
CA GLY A 247 20.64 -9.75 -8.25
C GLY A 247 19.52 -9.23 -9.15
N TRP A 248 18.30 -9.75 -9.02
CA TRP A 248 17.14 -9.24 -9.76
C TRP A 248 16.81 -7.79 -9.37
N LYS A 249 16.45 -6.98 -10.37
CA LYS A 249 16.19 -5.54 -10.22
C LYS A 249 14.78 -5.13 -10.61
N MET A 250 13.94 -6.09 -11.02
CA MET A 250 12.56 -5.83 -11.44
C MET A 250 11.70 -5.32 -10.28
N PHE A 251 12.03 -5.69 -9.04
CA PHE A 251 11.33 -5.31 -7.83
C PHE A 251 12.29 -4.73 -6.79
N ASP A 252 11.76 -3.88 -5.90
CA ASP A 252 12.48 -3.46 -4.71
C ASP A 252 12.33 -4.51 -3.60
N HIS A 253 13.13 -5.58 -3.73
CA HIS A 253 13.12 -6.71 -2.81
C HIS A 253 13.37 -6.31 -1.35
N TRP A 254 14.19 -5.29 -1.11
CA TRP A 254 14.47 -4.82 0.25
C TRP A 254 13.30 -4.05 0.85
N ALA A 255 12.58 -3.26 0.04
CA ALA A 255 11.34 -2.63 0.48
C ALA A 255 10.26 -3.69 0.79
N HIS A 256 10.13 -4.73 -0.02
CA HIS A 256 9.19 -5.83 0.23
C HIS A 256 9.48 -6.54 1.56
N LEU A 257 10.73 -6.94 1.79
CA LEU A 257 11.14 -7.57 3.05
C LEU A 257 10.98 -6.61 4.24
N GLY A 258 11.23 -5.31 4.05
CA GLY A 258 10.96 -4.30 5.07
C GLY A 258 9.48 -4.16 5.41
N GLY A 259 8.62 -4.26 4.40
CA GLY A 259 7.17 -4.36 4.58
C GLY A 259 6.77 -5.56 5.41
N ALA A 260 7.20 -6.76 5.01
CA ALA A 260 6.91 -8.00 5.75
C ALA A 260 7.39 -7.93 7.20
N LEU A 261 8.61 -7.42 7.42
CA LEU A 261 9.16 -7.20 8.75
C LEU A 261 8.32 -6.20 9.56
N SER A 262 7.89 -5.10 8.96
CA SER A 262 7.00 -4.14 9.61
C SER A 262 5.68 -4.79 10.04
N GLY A 263 5.08 -5.64 9.19
CA GLY A 263 3.86 -6.39 9.53
C GLY A 263 4.08 -7.36 10.69
N ALA A 264 5.20 -8.08 10.69
CA ALA A 264 5.57 -8.99 11.78
C ALA A 264 5.81 -8.25 13.10
N ILE A 265 6.57 -7.14 13.08
CA ILE A 265 6.78 -6.28 14.25
C ILE A 265 5.43 -5.78 14.78
N TYR A 266 4.54 -5.38 13.88
CA TYR A 266 3.21 -4.91 14.26
C TYR A 266 2.42 -5.97 15.01
N PHE A 267 2.40 -7.19 14.48
CA PHE A 267 1.71 -8.33 15.08
C PHE A 267 2.30 -8.71 16.45
N TYR A 268 3.63 -8.80 16.58
CA TYR A 268 4.27 -9.29 17.81
C TYR A 268 4.45 -8.24 18.90
N HIS A 269 4.66 -6.98 18.53
CA HIS A 269 5.11 -5.96 19.47
C HIS A 269 4.18 -4.77 19.59
N ALA A 270 3.11 -4.72 18.77
CA ALA A 270 2.11 -3.66 18.78
C ALA A 270 2.78 -2.31 19.14
N PRO A 271 3.76 -1.82 18.34
CA PRO A 271 4.83 -0.91 18.79
C PRO A 271 4.34 0.37 19.49
N TRP A 272 3.06 0.72 19.32
CA TRP A 272 2.41 1.80 20.02
C TRP A 272 2.04 1.54 21.48
N GLU A 273 2.01 0.31 22.02
CA GLU A 273 1.92 0.08 23.47
C GLU A 273 3.16 0.65 24.16
N TRP A 274 4.34 0.38 23.61
CA TRP A 274 5.60 0.93 24.08
C TRP A 274 5.68 2.45 23.89
N VAL A 275 5.31 2.97 22.70
CA VAL A 275 5.29 4.42 22.45
C VAL A 275 4.25 5.13 23.32
N ARG A 276 3.04 4.58 23.49
CA ARG A 276 2.00 5.11 24.37
C ARG A 276 2.46 5.13 25.82
N ALA A 277 3.04 4.03 26.31
CA ALA A 277 3.57 3.97 27.67
C ALA A 277 4.67 5.02 27.92
N LYS A 278 5.45 5.38 26.88
CA LYS A 278 6.50 6.41 26.94
C LYS A 278 5.97 7.85 26.79
N LEU A 279 5.05 8.09 25.87
CA LEU A 279 4.59 9.44 25.49
C LEU A 279 3.35 9.89 26.27
N TRP A 280 2.52 8.94 26.70
CA TRP A 280 1.29 9.18 27.45
C TRP A 280 1.16 8.14 28.58
N PRO A 281 2.03 8.19 29.61
CA PRO A 281 1.82 7.39 30.80
C PRO A 281 0.46 7.80 31.37
N LEU A 282 -0.52 6.89 31.30
CA LEU A 282 -1.80 7.09 31.96
C LEU A 282 -1.48 7.26 33.45
N ARG A 283 -1.53 8.50 33.93
CA ARG A 283 -1.62 8.78 35.36
C ARG A 283 -3.02 8.34 35.77
N VAL A 284 -3.10 7.10 36.24
CA VAL A 284 -4.25 6.59 37.00
C VAL A 284 -4.26 7.29 38.35
#